data_AF-A0A2W4VMC4-F1
#
_entry.id   AF-A0A2W4VMC4-F1
#
_cell.length_a   1.000
_cell.length_b   1.000
_cell.length_c   1.000
_cell.angle_alpha   90.00
_cell.angle_beta   90.00
_cell.angle_gamma   90.00
#
_symmetry.space_group_name_H-M   'P 1'
#
loop_
_entity.id
_entity.type
_entity.pdbx_description
1 polymer ?
#
loop_
_entity_poly.entity_id
_entity_poly.type
_entity_poly.pdbx_seq_one_letter_code
_entity_poly.pdbx_strand_id
1 'polypeptide(L)'
;MSRSSTAMDAHVGSRIAARRAALGLSQASLARAVGVTFQQLQKYERGANRVSAGRLHAIAEALAAPITLFFPATAALQPSGTGQDIEPELWLKLGQLLGMEDGRTVVQSFSSIPDKRVRKALARIVEALALPPRTAETSGWPADETAGD
;
A
#
# COMPACT_ATOMS: atom_id res chain seq x y z
N MET A 1 20.00 -8.51 34.17
CA MET A 1 20.03 -9.40 33.00
C MET A 1 19.61 -8.61 31.75
N SER A 2 20.55 -8.16 30.91
CA SER A 2 20.21 -7.43 29.69
C SER A 2 19.73 -8.41 28.62
N ARG A 3 18.45 -8.32 28.25
CA ARG A 3 17.95 -9.10 27.10
C ARG A 3 18.64 -8.60 25.84
N SER A 4 19.34 -9.51 25.15
CA SER A 4 19.95 -9.26 23.85
C SER A 4 18.94 -8.66 22.86
N SER A 5 19.43 -7.78 21.98
CA SER A 5 18.65 -7.21 20.88
C SER A 5 18.19 -8.32 19.95
N THR A 6 16.91 -8.32 19.58
CA THR A 6 16.34 -9.28 18.65
C THR A 6 16.43 -8.78 17.21
N ALA A 7 16.26 -9.68 16.23
CA ALA A 7 16.13 -9.30 14.83
C ALA A 7 14.98 -8.30 14.59
N MET A 8 13.91 -8.37 15.41
CA MET A 8 12.81 -7.42 15.36
C MET A 8 13.24 -6.02 15.83
N ASP A 9 14.04 -5.93 16.90
CA ASP A 9 14.55 -4.64 17.40
C ASP A 9 15.45 -3.95 16.36
N ALA A 10 16.29 -4.73 15.66
CA ALA A 10 17.12 -4.25 14.55
C ALA A 10 16.28 -3.77 13.36
N HIS A 11 15.21 -4.52 13.01
CA HIS A 11 14.29 -4.11 11.95
C HIS A 11 13.59 -2.79 12.28
N VAL A 12 12.98 -2.69 13.47
CA VAL A 12 12.31 -1.48 13.95
C VAL A 12 13.28 -0.30 13.93
N GLY A 13 14.49 -0.47 14.46
CA GLY A 13 15.54 0.55 14.45
C GLY A 13 15.90 1.05 13.05
N SER A 14 16.11 0.12 12.12
CA SER A 14 16.42 0.43 10.71
C SER A 14 15.29 1.22 10.04
N ARG A 15 14.02 0.84 10.28
CA ARG A 15 12.86 1.55 9.74
C ARG A 15 12.72 2.96 10.30
N ILE A 16 12.99 3.15 11.60
CA ILE A 16 13.04 4.48 12.23
C ILE A 16 14.11 5.34 11.56
N ALA A 17 15.33 4.82 11.38
CA ALA A 17 16.43 5.53 10.76
C ALA A 17 16.11 5.92 9.30
N ALA A 18 15.57 4.98 8.52
CA ALA A 18 15.20 5.21 7.13
C ALA A 18 14.12 6.29 7.00
N ARG A 19 13.05 6.23 7.81
CA ARG A 19 11.98 7.24 7.78
C ARG A 19 12.49 8.61 8.23
N ARG A 20 13.30 8.67 9.29
CA ARG A 20 13.93 9.91 9.74
C ARG A 20 14.76 10.55 8.62
N ALA A 21 15.59 9.76 7.94
CA ALA A 21 16.44 10.22 6.85
C ALA A 21 15.61 10.72 5.65
N ALA A 22 14.52 10.02 5.29
CA ALA A 22 13.60 10.45 4.24
C ALA A 22 12.92 11.80 4.52
N LEU A 23 12.79 12.18 5.79
CA LEU A 23 12.29 13.50 6.21
C LEU A 23 13.40 14.55 6.37
N GLY A 24 14.65 14.23 6.05
CA GLY A 24 15.79 15.14 6.23
C GLY A 24 16.11 15.45 7.70
N LEU A 25 15.57 14.69 8.65
CA LEU A 25 15.74 14.97 10.06
C LEU A 25 17.07 14.41 10.58
N SER A 26 17.78 15.21 11.40
CA SER A 26 18.93 14.69 12.14
C SER A 26 18.48 13.82 13.32
N GLN A 27 19.35 12.90 13.76
CA GLN A 27 19.10 12.11 14.98
C GLN A 27 18.84 13.00 16.19
N ALA A 28 19.58 14.10 16.35
CA ALA A 28 19.34 15.05 17.45
C ALA A 28 17.96 15.69 17.38
N SER A 29 17.43 15.94 16.17
CA SER A 29 16.09 16.52 16.00
C SER A 29 15.00 15.54 16.39
N LEU A 30 15.08 14.29 15.93
CA LEU A 30 14.12 13.25 16.32
C LEU A 30 14.20 12.93 17.82
N ALA A 31 15.41 12.89 18.39
CA ALA A 31 15.61 12.62 19.81
C ALA A 31 14.92 13.68 20.68
N ARG A 32 15.06 14.96 20.32
CA ARG A 32 14.35 16.08 20.98
C ARG A 32 12.83 15.95 20.83
N ALA A 33 12.32 15.68 19.63
CA ALA A 33 10.88 15.56 19.39
C ALA A 33 10.24 14.43 20.22
N VAL A 34 10.97 13.34 20.44
CA VAL A 34 10.49 12.16 21.19
C VAL A 34 10.81 12.27 22.69
N GLY A 35 11.60 13.26 23.11
CA GLY A 35 12.03 13.43 24.50
C GLY A 35 12.97 12.33 24.98
N VAL A 36 13.96 11.96 24.15
CA VAL A 36 15.03 11.01 24.48
C VAL A 36 16.40 11.63 24.21
N THR A 37 17.46 11.04 24.77
CA THR A 37 18.82 11.51 24.48
C THR A 37 19.25 11.11 23.06
N PHE A 38 20.18 11.87 22.48
CA PHE A 38 20.79 11.54 21.19
C PHE A 38 21.35 10.11 21.17
N GLN A 39 22.09 9.73 22.21
CA GLN A 39 22.66 8.40 22.34
C GLN A 39 21.57 7.32 22.42
N GLN A 40 20.46 7.59 23.09
CA GLN A 40 19.35 6.65 23.18
C GLN A 40 18.70 6.44 21.82
N LEU A 41 18.44 7.51 21.07
CA LEU A 41 17.93 7.38 19.70
C LEU A 41 18.93 6.61 18.82
N GLN A 42 20.22 6.89 18.95
CA GLN A 42 21.26 6.17 18.22
C GLN A 42 21.25 4.67 18.51
N LYS A 43 21.00 4.27 19.76
CA LYS A 43 20.84 2.87 20.16
C LYS A 43 19.53 2.26 19.65
N TYR A 44 18.45 3.04 19.57
CA TYR A 44 17.21 2.60 18.94
C TYR A 44 17.39 2.34 17.45
N GLU A 45 17.99 3.28 16.71
CA GLU A 45 18.19 3.15 15.26
C GLU A 45 19.11 1.98 14.88
N ARG A 46 20.03 1.59 15.77
CA ARG A 46 20.88 0.40 15.59
C ARG A 46 20.25 -0.90 16.11
N GLY A 47 19.07 -0.83 16.73
CA GLY A 47 18.43 -1.96 17.40
C GLY A 47 19.13 -2.46 18.67
N ALA A 48 20.18 -1.78 19.13
CA ALA A 48 20.92 -2.15 20.33
C ALA A 48 20.05 -2.00 21.60
N ASN A 49 19.10 -1.06 21.58
CA ASN A 49 18.09 -0.91 22.63
C ASN A 49 16.70 -1.20 22.06
N ARG A 50 15.89 -1.93 22.84
CA ARG A 50 14.47 -2.12 22.53
C ARG A 50 13.71 -0.81 22.69
N VAL A 51 12.79 -0.56 21.76
CA VAL A 51 11.85 0.56 21.83
C VAL A 51 10.59 0.07 22.52
N SER A 52 10.18 0.69 23.62
CA SER A 52 8.90 0.36 24.26
C SER A 52 7.72 0.83 23.39
N ALA A 53 6.54 0.22 23.56
CA ALA A 53 5.35 0.58 22.78
C ALA A 53 5.03 2.09 22.84
N GLY A 54 5.07 2.69 24.04
CA GLY A 54 4.84 4.12 24.20
C GLY A 54 5.89 5.01 23.53
N ARG A 55 7.17 4.58 23.51
CA ARG A 55 8.21 5.29 22.76
C ARG A 55 8.03 5.15 21.25
N LEU A 56 7.66 3.96 20.79
CA LEU A 56 7.42 3.72 19.36
C LEU A 56 6.23 4.53 18.86
N HIS A 57 5.17 4.70 19.67
CA HIS A 57 4.06 5.60 19.37
C HIS A 57 4.54 7.05 19.18
N ALA A 58 5.29 7.60 20.15
CA ALA A 58 5.81 8.97 20.05
C ALA A 58 6.75 9.15 18.84
N ILE A 59 7.54 8.13 18.50
CA ILE A 59 8.37 8.13 17.28
C ILE A 59 7.50 8.14 16.01
N ALA A 60 6.42 7.36 15.98
CA ALA A 60 5.49 7.30 14.85
C ALA A 60 4.82 8.67 14.60
N GLU A 61 4.37 9.33 15.67
CA GLU A 61 3.81 10.68 15.62
C GLU A 61 4.85 11.69 15.12
N ALA A 62 6.06 11.69 15.69
CA ALA A 62 7.13 12.60 15.30
C ALA A 62 7.60 12.40 13.85
N LEU A 63 7.43 11.20 13.28
CA LEU A 63 7.79 10.85 11.92
C LEU A 63 6.61 10.87 10.94
N ALA A 64 5.43 11.32 11.39
CA ALA A 64 4.18 11.34 10.63
C ALA A 64 3.99 10.03 9.84
N ALA A 65 4.05 8.90 10.55
CA ALA A 65 3.98 7.56 9.97
C ALA A 65 3.07 6.66 10.82
N PRO A 66 2.31 5.74 10.19
CA PRO A 66 1.57 4.73 10.93
C PRO A 66 2.57 3.79 11.66
N ILE A 67 2.22 3.35 12.87
CA ILE A 67 3.09 2.50 13.69
C ILE A 67 3.48 1.18 13.00
N THR A 68 2.62 0.71 12.08
CA THR A 68 2.82 -0.49 11.27
C THR A 68 4.02 -0.38 10.31
N LEU A 69 4.44 0.83 9.94
CA LEU A 69 5.59 1.07 9.06
C LEU A 69 6.91 0.54 9.63
N PHE A 70 7.00 0.44 10.96
CA PHE A 70 8.21 0.00 11.66
C PHE A 70 8.29 -1.51 11.86
N PHE A 71 7.25 -2.25 11.50
CA PHE A 71 7.22 -3.71 11.61
C PHE A 71 7.27 -4.35 10.23
N PRO A 72 7.80 -5.57 10.12
CA PRO A 72 7.70 -6.32 8.88
C PRO A 72 6.23 -6.59 8.57
N ALA A 73 5.88 -6.51 7.29
CA ALA A 73 4.54 -6.88 6.85
C ALA A 73 4.24 -8.33 7.27
N THR A 74 3.33 -8.51 8.22
CA THR A 74 2.94 -9.85 8.68
C THR A 74 2.23 -10.56 7.53
N ALA A 75 2.64 -11.79 7.20
CA ALA A 75 1.99 -12.61 6.17
C ALA A 75 0.47 -12.76 6.39
N ALA A 76 -0.03 -12.63 7.63
CA ALA A 76 -1.45 -12.67 7.97
C ALA A 76 -2.26 -11.45 7.48
N LEU A 77 -1.61 -10.33 7.16
CA LEU A 77 -2.21 -9.13 6.57
C LEU A 77 -1.82 -8.95 5.10
N GLN A 78 -1.12 -9.91 4.50
CA GLN A 78 -1.04 -9.99 3.06
C GLN A 78 -2.37 -10.62 2.59
N PRO A 79 -3.31 -9.86 1.99
CA PRO A 79 -4.20 -10.51 1.05
C PRO A 79 -3.30 -11.28 0.08
N SER A 80 -3.73 -12.46 -0.36
CA SER A 80 -2.91 -13.40 -1.15
C SER A 80 -2.51 -12.89 -2.55
N GLY A 81 -2.44 -11.57 -2.76
CA GLY A 81 -1.80 -10.89 -3.87
C GLY A 81 -0.56 -10.15 -3.36
N THR A 82 0.54 -10.32 -4.08
CA THR A 82 1.82 -9.62 -3.91
C THR A 82 1.59 -8.11 -3.71
N GLY A 83 1.60 -7.65 -2.46
CA GLY A 83 1.62 -6.23 -2.09
C GLY A 83 3.01 -5.59 -2.21
N GLN A 84 3.86 -6.15 -3.09
CA GLN A 84 5.05 -5.47 -3.57
C GLN A 84 4.67 -4.82 -4.90
N ASP A 85 4.85 -3.50 -4.94
CA ASP A 85 4.75 -2.64 -6.12
C ASP A 85 3.32 -2.47 -6.67
N ILE A 86 2.44 -1.82 -5.89
CA ILE A 86 1.26 -1.18 -6.49
C ILE A 86 1.77 0.02 -7.30
N GLU A 87 1.65 -0.06 -8.62
CA GLU A 87 1.98 1.04 -9.54
C GLU A 87 1.37 2.37 -9.06
N PRO A 88 2.10 3.51 -9.08
CA PRO A 88 1.61 4.80 -8.60
C PRO A 88 0.25 5.21 -9.18
N GLU A 89 -0.01 4.88 -10.45
CA GLU A 89 -1.30 5.14 -11.10
C GLU A 89 -2.45 4.31 -10.52
N LEU A 90 -2.20 3.05 -10.19
CA LEU A 90 -3.20 2.16 -9.57
C LEU A 90 -3.56 2.66 -8.17
N TRP A 91 -2.59 3.23 -7.45
CA TRP A 91 -2.84 3.85 -6.15
C TRP A 91 -3.75 5.09 -6.25
N LEU A 92 -3.51 5.96 -7.25
CA LEU A 92 -4.36 7.12 -7.50
C LEU A 92 -5.79 6.70 -7.87
N LYS A 93 -5.95 5.70 -8.75
CA LYS A 93 -7.26 5.16 -9.13
C LYS A 93 -8.00 4.54 -7.95
N LEU A 94 -7.28 3.83 -7.07
CA LEU A 94 -7.88 3.30 -5.84
C LEU A 94 -8.35 4.41 -4.90
N GLY A 95 -7.57 5.49 -4.77
CA GLY A 95 -7.98 6.68 -4.02
C GLY A 95 -9.24 7.34 -4.58
N GLN A 96 -9.33 7.49 -5.90
CA GLN A 96 -10.53 8.00 -6.58
C GLN A 96 -11.74 7.09 -6.37
N LEU A 97 -11.57 5.78 -6.53
CA LEU A 97 -12.61 4.77 -6.31
C LEU A 97 -13.15 4.82 -4.88
N LEU A 98 -12.26 4.88 -3.87
CA LEU A 98 -12.67 5.01 -2.47
C LEU A 98 -13.31 6.36 -2.14
N GLY A 99 -13.13 7.37 -3.00
CA GLY A 99 -13.86 8.64 -2.95
C GLY A 99 -15.33 8.50 -3.38
N MET A 100 -15.63 7.57 -4.27
CA MET A 100 -16.97 7.29 -4.78
C MET A 100 -17.79 6.47 -3.78
N GLU A 101 -19.07 6.79 -3.63
CA GLU A 101 -19.99 6.04 -2.76
C GLU A 101 -20.07 4.57 -3.18
N ASP A 102 -20.33 4.33 -4.47
CA ASP A 102 -20.39 2.99 -5.05
C ASP A 102 -19.05 2.27 -5.00
N GLY A 103 -17.94 3.00 -5.10
CA GLY A 103 -16.60 2.44 -5.07
C GLY A 103 -16.24 1.83 -3.71
N ARG A 104 -16.69 2.43 -2.60
CA ARG A 104 -16.53 1.83 -1.25
C ARG A 104 -17.32 0.53 -1.13
N THR A 105 -18.55 0.53 -1.61
CA THR A 105 -19.43 -0.65 -1.63
C THR A 105 -18.79 -1.79 -2.41
N VAL A 106 -18.21 -1.49 -3.58
CA VAL A 106 -17.47 -2.47 -4.40
C VAL A 106 -16.28 -3.04 -3.64
N VAL A 107 -15.41 -2.20 -3.05
CA VAL A 107 -14.22 -2.68 -2.33
C VAL A 107 -14.58 -3.57 -1.13
N GLN A 108 -15.58 -3.16 -0.34
CA GLN A 108 -16.02 -3.92 0.83
C GLN A 108 -16.67 -5.24 0.41
N SER A 109 -17.63 -5.19 -0.52
CA SER A 109 -18.38 -6.37 -0.94
C SER A 109 -17.50 -7.38 -1.68
N PHE A 110 -16.62 -6.90 -2.58
CA PHE A 110 -15.70 -7.77 -3.34
C PHE A 110 -14.73 -8.52 -2.43
N SER A 111 -14.26 -7.87 -1.35
CA SER A 111 -13.36 -8.50 -0.37
C SER A 111 -14.05 -9.57 0.48
N SER A 112 -15.36 -9.48 0.68
CA SER A 112 -16.15 -10.47 1.42
C SER A 112 -16.47 -11.73 0.62
N ILE A 113 -16.23 -11.76 -0.69
CA ILE A 113 -16.49 -12.92 -1.54
C ILE A 113 -15.43 -14.01 -1.26
N PRO A 114 -15.77 -15.19 -0.73
CA PRO A 114 -14.77 -16.21 -0.38
C PRO A 114 -14.17 -16.89 -1.62
N ASP A 115 -15.01 -17.22 -2.61
CA ASP A 115 -14.61 -17.96 -3.80
C ASP A 115 -13.84 -17.07 -4.81
N LYS A 116 -12.59 -17.46 -5.07
CA LYS A 116 -11.70 -16.82 -6.04
C LYS A 116 -12.25 -16.87 -7.47
N ARG A 117 -13.00 -17.90 -7.85
CA ARG A 117 -13.61 -18.05 -9.18
C ARG A 117 -14.65 -16.97 -9.41
N VAL A 118 -15.49 -16.71 -8.40
CA VAL A 118 -16.50 -15.65 -8.43
C VAL A 118 -15.84 -14.27 -8.53
N ARG A 119 -14.83 -14.00 -7.69
CA ARG A 119 -14.07 -12.73 -7.78
C ARG A 119 -13.47 -12.50 -9.18
N LYS A 120 -12.91 -13.56 -9.80
CA LYS A 120 -12.38 -13.49 -11.17
C LYS A 120 -13.46 -13.23 -12.22
N ALA A 121 -14.63 -13.85 -12.10
CA ALA A 121 -15.74 -13.64 -13.03
C ALA A 121 -16.25 -12.19 -12.96
N LEU A 122 -16.43 -11.66 -11.75
CA LEU A 122 -16.85 -10.27 -11.54
C LEU A 122 -15.82 -9.27 -12.09
N ALA A 123 -14.52 -9.51 -11.85
CA ALA A 123 -13.47 -8.65 -12.39
C ALA A 123 -13.54 -8.58 -13.94
N ARG A 124 -13.79 -9.71 -14.60
CA ARG A 124 -13.96 -9.74 -16.07
C ARG A 124 -15.20 -8.98 -16.55
N ILE A 125 -16.30 -9.01 -15.80
CA ILE A 125 -17.50 -8.24 -16.13
C ILE A 125 -17.20 -6.75 -16.04
N VAL A 126 -16.60 -6.30 -14.95
CA VAL A 126 -16.21 -4.90 -14.75
C VAL A 126 -15.25 -4.44 -15.85
N GLU A 127 -14.26 -5.27 -16.20
CA GLU A 127 -13.33 -5.01 -17.31
C GLU A 127 -14.05 -4.92 -18.66
N ALA A 128 -14.97 -5.84 -18.95
CA ALA A 128 -15.75 -5.84 -20.19
C ALA A 128 -16.62 -4.59 -20.33
N LEU A 129 -17.19 -4.10 -19.24
CA LEU A 129 -18.00 -2.87 -19.21
C LEU A 129 -17.13 -1.60 -19.28
N ALA A 130 -15.87 -1.66 -18.86
CA ALA A 130 -14.93 -0.54 -18.92
C ALA A 130 -14.27 -0.37 -20.30
N LEU A 131 -14.29 -1.40 -21.15
CA LEU A 131 -13.82 -1.31 -22.54
C LEU A 131 -14.83 -0.48 -23.37
N PRO A 132 -14.37 0.46 -24.22
CA PRO A 132 -15.26 1.16 -25.14
C PRO A 132 -15.96 0.14 -26.05
N PRO A 133 -17.21 0.42 -26.49
CA PRO A 133 -17.90 -0.47 -27.40
C PRO A 133 -17.02 -0.71 -28.62
N ARG A 134 -16.78 -1.99 -28.95
CA ARG A 134 -16.13 -2.37 -30.21
C ARG A 134 -16.98 -1.76 -31.32
N THR A 135 -16.51 -0.67 -31.92
CA THR A 135 -17.14 -0.12 -33.12
C THR A 135 -17.14 -1.27 -34.12
N ALA A 136 -18.33 -1.78 -34.43
CA ALA A 136 -18.49 -2.75 -35.49
C ALA A 136 -17.88 -2.11 -36.74
N GLU A 137 -16.79 -2.72 -37.22
CA GLU A 137 -16.29 -2.43 -38.55
C GLU A 137 -17.49 -2.55 -39.48
N THR A 138 -17.87 -1.43 -40.08
CA THR A 138 -18.86 -1.39 -41.16
C THR A 138 -18.36 -2.35 -42.22
N SER A 139 -18.94 -3.55 -42.23
CA SER A 139 -18.92 -4.49 -43.33
C SER A 139 -19.37 -3.69 -44.56
N GLY A 140 -18.39 -3.24 -45.34
CA GLY A 140 -18.59 -2.70 -46.67
C GLY A 140 -19.08 -3.84 -47.54
N TRP A 141 -20.40 -3.98 -47.63
CA TRP A 141 -21.04 -4.75 -48.68
C TRP A 141 -20.87 -3.94 -49.98
N PRO A 142 -20.14 -4.41 -51.00
CA PRO A 142 -20.20 -3.77 -52.30
C PRO A 142 -21.60 -4.04 -52.88
N ALA A 143 -22.33 -2.97 -53.17
CA ALA A 143 -23.60 -3.03 -53.86
C ALA A 143 -23.40 -3.75 -55.21
N ASP A 144 -24.28 -4.73 -55.44
CA ASP A 144 -24.49 -5.39 -56.71
C ASP A 144 -25.01 -4.35 -57.73
N GLU A 145 -24.12 -3.82 -58.56
CA GLU A 145 -24.47 -3.00 -59.72
C GLU A 145 -24.59 -3.92 -60.94
N THR A 146 -25.72 -4.60 -61.03
CA THR A 146 -26.23 -5.21 -62.26
C THR A 146 -27.60 -4.61 -62.60
N ALA A 147 -27.63 -3.57 -63.46
CA ALA A 147 -28.71 -3.32 -64.42
C ALA A 147 -28.53 -1.98 -65.22
N GLY A 148 -28.37 -2.11 -66.53
CA GLY A 148 -29.02 -1.25 -67.53
C GLY A 148 -28.26 -0.05 -68.09
N ASP A 149 -27.55 -0.21 -69.20
CA ASP A 149 -28.06 0.04 -70.58
C ASP A 149 -27.17 -0.68 -71.61
#